data_AF-A0AAU6DML7-F1
#
_entry.id   AF-A0AAU6DML7-F1
#
_cell.length_a   1.000
_cell.length_b   1.000
_cell.length_c   1.000
_cell.angle_alpha   90.00
_cell.angle_beta   90.00
_cell.angle_gamma   90.00
#
_symmetry.space_group_name_H-M   'P 1'
#
loop_
_entity.id
_entity.type
_entity.pdbx_description
1 polymer ?
#
loop_
_entity_poly.entity_id
_entity_poly.type
_entity_poly.pdbx_seq_one_letter_code
_entity_poly.pdbx_strand_id
1 'polypeptide(L)'
;MPQYSPRLQEDVLPFMPSPGTERTQHDDQLALFGQPQRVRIPAELWQSWLDDPAIVARFETKRYRRPEPACWIWTAGISSTGHGSFRAASLPGRSRRGTVPAHLFAYQLEHGVIPRLGWSGEDDPCLCHRCDEAGCVNPAHLRLGTNTENRAEWAQRHRNPHGPLADLRGAAGRARAVGAAIRAGITAGDSAEQIERRIREARTVGAPLTLW
;
A
#
# COMPACT_ATOMS: atom_id res chain seq x y z
N MET A 1 -69.75 -22.74 -19.11
CA MET A 1 -68.87 -23.90 -19.30
C MET A 1 -67.82 -23.51 -20.34
N PRO A 2 -66.66 -23.02 -19.90
CA PRO A 2 -65.48 -23.88 -19.90
C PRO A 2 -64.53 -23.70 -18.70
N GLN A 3 -64.19 -24.84 -18.11
CA GLN A 3 -62.89 -25.32 -17.61
C GLN A 3 -61.94 -24.35 -16.88
N TYR A 4 -61.94 -24.56 -15.56
CA TYR A 4 -60.95 -24.19 -14.57
C TYR A 4 -59.61 -24.91 -14.83
N SER A 5 -58.48 -24.18 -14.78
CA SER A 5 -57.13 -24.75 -14.68
C SER A 5 -56.41 -24.02 -13.54
N PRO A 6 -56.00 -24.69 -12.44
CA PRO A 6 -55.35 -24.01 -11.33
C PRO A 6 -53.87 -23.79 -11.64
N ARG A 7 -53.39 -22.55 -11.49
CA ARG A 7 -51.95 -22.26 -11.42
C ARG A 7 -51.38 -22.96 -10.18
N LEU A 8 -50.31 -23.72 -10.38
CA LEU A 8 -49.49 -24.28 -9.31
C LEU A 8 -48.95 -23.13 -8.45
N GLN A 9 -49.20 -23.21 -7.14
CA GLN A 9 -48.52 -22.41 -6.13
C GLN A 9 -47.04 -22.83 -6.12
N GLU A 10 -46.15 -21.87 -6.34
CA GLU A 10 -44.73 -22.05 -6.05
C GLU A 10 -44.56 -22.07 -4.53
N ASP A 11 -44.14 -23.22 -4.00
CA ASP A 11 -43.82 -23.40 -2.59
C ASP A 11 -42.67 -22.48 -2.19
N VAL A 12 -42.97 -21.48 -1.37
CA VAL A 12 -41.98 -20.65 -0.68
C VAL A 12 -41.32 -21.52 0.39
N LEU A 13 -40.14 -22.07 0.09
CA LEU A 13 -39.32 -22.75 1.09
C LEU A 13 -38.88 -21.75 2.17
N PRO A 14 -39.00 -22.08 3.47
CA PRO A 14 -38.58 -21.19 4.54
C PRO A 14 -37.06 -20.97 4.51
N PHE A 15 -36.66 -19.72 4.62
CA PHE A 15 -35.27 -19.27 4.74
C PHE A 15 -34.61 -19.95 5.95
N MET A 16 -33.76 -20.94 5.68
CA MET A 16 -32.88 -21.54 6.68
C MET A 16 -31.65 -20.64 6.84
N PRO A 17 -31.38 -20.04 8.01
CA PRO A 17 -30.14 -19.31 8.22
C PRO A 17 -28.97 -20.29 8.14
N SER A 18 -27.99 -19.97 7.30
CA SER A 18 -26.72 -20.71 7.22
C SER A 18 -26.02 -20.69 8.59
N PRO A 19 -25.36 -21.79 8.99
CA PRO A 19 -24.74 -21.88 10.31
C PRO A 19 -23.66 -20.79 10.43
N GLY A 20 -23.80 -20.00 11.50
CA GLY A 20 -22.94 -18.87 11.78
C GLY A 20 -21.47 -19.26 11.77
N THR A 21 -20.69 -18.52 10.98
CA THR A 21 -19.25 -18.47 11.19
C THR A 21 -19.04 -17.79 12.54
N GLU A 22 -18.67 -18.54 13.57
CA GLU A 22 -18.15 -17.95 14.80
C GLU A 22 -16.98 -17.03 14.42
N ARG A 23 -17.25 -15.72 14.46
CA ARG A 23 -16.29 -14.67 14.16
C ARG A 23 -15.31 -14.60 15.31
N THR A 24 -14.08 -15.00 15.07
CA THR A 24 -12.99 -14.87 16.04
C THR A 24 -12.76 -13.40 16.40
N GLN A 25 -12.64 -13.12 17.70
CA GLN A 25 -12.44 -11.81 18.35
C GLN A 25 -11.21 -10.99 17.89
N HIS A 26 -10.47 -11.45 16.87
CA HIS A 26 -9.16 -10.89 16.48
C HIS A 26 -9.23 -9.74 15.46
N ASP A 27 -10.40 -9.41 14.92
CA ASP A 27 -10.55 -8.37 13.89
C ASP A 27 -10.86 -6.96 14.48
N ASP A 28 -11.05 -6.86 15.80
CA ASP A 28 -11.39 -5.63 16.52
C ASP A 28 -10.27 -5.30 17.53
N GLN A 29 -9.76 -4.07 17.52
CA GLN A 29 -8.80 -3.58 18.52
C GLN A 29 -9.51 -2.65 19.51
N LEU A 30 -9.27 -2.87 20.80
CA LEU A 30 -9.84 -2.04 21.87
C LEU A 30 -9.27 -0.62 21.80
N ALA A 31 -10.15 0.38 21.74
CA ALA A 31 -9.76 1.76 21.95
C ALA A 31 -9.48 2.00 23.44
N LEU A 32 -8.46 2.80 23.75
CA LEU A 32 -8.03 3.16 25.11
C LEU A 32 -9.18 3.75 25.94
N PHE A 33 -10.15 4.39 25.27
CA PHE A 33 -11.49 4.70 25.78
C PHE A 33 -12.49 4.54 24.62
N GLY A 34 -13.55 3.74 24.79
CA GLY A 34 -14.63 3.60 23.80
C GLY A 34 -14.88 2.19 23.26
N GLN A 35 -15.81 2.10 22.30
CA GLN A 35 -16.20 0.84 21.66
C GLN A 35 -15.06 0.28 20.78
N PRO A 36 -14.92 -1.06 20.66
CA PRO A 36 -13.92 -1.68 19.78
C PRO A 36 -14.04 -1.15 18.35
N GLN A 37 -12.91 -0.81 17.74
CA GLN A 37 -12.86 -0.42 16.34
C GLN A 37 -12.25 -1.54 15.50
N ARG A 38 -12.82 -1.76 14.31
CA ARG A 38 -12.31 -2.74 13.36
C ARG A 38 -10.94 -2.30 12.86
N VAL A 39 -9.94 -3.16 13.04
CA VAL A 39 -8.59 -2.93 12.52
C VAL A 39 -8.26 -4.03 11.54
N ARG A 40 -7.77 -3.65 10.35
CA ARG A 40 -7.46 -4.62 9.30
C ARG A 40 -6.35 -5.60 9.70
N ILE A 41 -5.36 -5.10 10.44
CA ILE A 41 -4.18 -5.84 10.92
C ILE A 41 -3.91 -5.35 12.35
N PRO A 42 -4.17 -6.17 13.37
CA PRO A 42 -3.91 -5.80 14.77
C PRO A 42 -2.46 -5.42 15.03
N ALA A 43 -2.22 -4.58 16.05
CA ALA A 43 -0.91 -4.11 16.43
C ALA A 43 0.06 -5.26 16.78
N GLU A 44 -0.43 -6.30 17.45
CA GLU A 44 0.36 -7.47 17.83
C GLU A 44 0.85 -8.25 16.61
N LEU A 45 0.02 -8.32 15.57
CA LEU A 45 0.38 -8.98 14.32
C LEU A 45 1.42 -8.16 13.55
N TRP A 46 1.31 -6.83 13.54
CA TRP A 46 2.38 -5.97 13.03
C TRP A 46 3.69 -6.17 13.77
N GLN A 47 3.66 -6.17 15.11
CA GLN A 47 4.83 -6.39 15.94
C GLN A 47 5.52 -7.71 15.59
N SER A 48 4.73 -8.79 15.43
CA SER A 48 5.26 -10.11 15.06
C SER A 48 6.03 -10.11 13.73
N TRP A 49 5.63 -9.28 12.76
CA TRP A 49 6.31 -9.19 11.47
C TRP A 49 7.55 -8.30 11.50
N LEU A 50 7.56 -7.29 12.37
CA LEU A 50 8.68 -6.37 12.52
C LEU A 50 9.80 -7.00 13.36
N ASP A 51 9.45 -7.86 14.31
CA ASP A 51 10.41 -8.57 15.18
C ASP A 51 11.01 -9.81 14.51
N ASP A 52 10.38 -10.35 13.45
CA ASP A 52 10.91 -11.51 12.73
C ASP A 52 12.06 -11.10 11.78
N PRO A 53 13.31 -11.52 12.08
CA PRO A 53 14.47 -11.13 11.29
C PRO A 53 14.42 -11.66 9.85
N ALA A 54 13.76 -12.78 9.59
CA ALA A 54 13.61 -13.32 8.23
C ALA A 54 12.64 -12.48 7.40
N ILE A 55 11.58 -11.95 8.01
CA ILE A 55 10.65 -11.03 7.35
C ILE A 55 11.35 -9.70 7.05
N VAL A 56 12.07 -9.13 8.02
CA VAL A 56 12.84 -7.89 7.84
C VAL A 56 13.90 -8.05 6.75
N ALA A 57 14.69 -9.14 6.76
CA ALA A 57 15.68 -9.41 5.71
C ALA A 57 15.03 -9.51 4.31
N ARG A 58 13.87 -10.17 4.20
CA ARG A 58 13.09 -10.22 2.94
C ARG A 58 12.55 -8.86 2.50
N PHE A 59 12.35 -7.92 3.42
CA PHE A 59 11.96 -6.55 3.11
C PHE A 59 13.16 -5.76 2.58
N GLU A 60 14.29 -5.81 3.29
CA GLU A 60 15.51 -5.06 2.95
C GLU A 60 16.05 -5.41 1.57
N THR A 61 16.02 -6.68 1.16
CA THR A 61 16.44 -7.10 -0.19
C THR A 61 15.63 -6.48 -1.33
N LYS A 62 14.46 -5.89 -1.04
CA LYS A 62 13.57 -5.25 -2.01
C LYS A 62 13.57 -3.73 -1.91
N ARG A 63 14.35 -3.17 -0.98
CA ARG A 63 14.49 -1.75 -0.73
C ARG A 63 15.85 -1.28 -1.24
N TYR A 64 15.84 -0.55 -2.35
CA TYR A 64 17.07 0.09 -2.84
C TYR A 64 17.30 1.42 -2.13
N ARG A 65 18.26 1.45 -1.20
CA ARG A 65 18.64 2.66 -0.48
C ARG A 65 19.55 3.54 -1.33
N ARG A 66 19.30 4.84 -1.28
CA ARG A 66 20.06 5.89 -1.97
C ARG A 66 20.56 6.88 -0.92
N PRO A 67 21.68 7.59 -1.15
CA PRO A 67 22.17 8.60 -0.22
C PRO A 67 21.10 9.65 0.10
N GLU A 68 20.99 10.08 1.34
CA GLU A 68 20.07 11.17 1.72
C GLU A 68 20.37 12.45 0.92
N PRO A 69 19.36 13.26 0.54
CA PRO A 69 17.93 13.15 0.86
C PRO A 69 17.13 12.38 -0.21
N ALA A 70 17.68 11.31 -0.77
CA ALA A 70 17.06 10.63 -1.90
C ALA A 70 15.96 9.64 -1.47
N CYS A 71 14.93 9.49 -2.32
CA CYS A 71 13.94 8.42 -2.16
C CYS A 71 14.62 7.04 -2.17
N TRP A 72 14.29 6.18 -1.20
CA TRP A 72 14.60 4.76 -1.24
C TRP A 72 13.50 4.06 -2.03
N ILE A 73 13.87 3.31 -3.06
CA ILE A 73 12.90 2.81 -4.04
C ILE A 73 12.56 1.35 -3.77
N TRP A 74 11.26 1.05 -3.77
CA TRP A 74 10.76 -0.32 -3.76
C TRP A 74 10.99 -0.98 -5.12
N THR A 75 11.67 -2.12 -5.14
CA THR A 75 12.03 -2.83 -6.38
C THR A 75 11.21 -4.10 -6.62
N ALA A 76 10.22 -4.40 -5.78
CA ALA A 76 9.37 -5.58 -5.91
C ALA A 76 7.94 -5.24 -6.40
N GLY A 77 6.94 -6.04 -6.02
CA GLY A 77 5.57 -5.90 -6.51
C GLY A 77 4.98 -4.51 -6.26
N ILE A 78 4.34 -3.94 -7.27
CA ILE A 78 3.71 -2.61 -7.25
C ILE A 78 2.24 -2.74 -7.59
N SER A 79 1.39 -2.18 -6.72
CA SER A 79 -0.06 -2.17 -6.87
C SER A 79 -0.53 -1.27 -8.03
N SER A 80 -1.82 -1.32 -8.37
CA SER A 80 -2.41 -0.41 -9.36
C SER A 80 -2.36 1.06 -8.94
N THR A 81 -2.28 1.35 -7.64
CA THR A 81 -2.15 2.74 -7.13
C THR A 81 -0.70 3.24 -7.16
N GLY A 82 0.26 2.39 -7.52
CA GLY A 82 1.69 2.72 -7.62
C GLY A 82 2.49 2.52 -6.36
N HIS A 83 1.83 2.27 -5.22
CA HIS A 83 2.51 1.91 -3.99
C HIS A 83 3.12 0.50 -4.09
N GLY A 84 4.31 0.36 -3.50
CA GLY A 84 4.94 -0.94 -3.27
C GLY A 84 4.04 -1.84 -2.41
N SER A 85 4.05 -3.13 -2.71
CA SER A 85 3.28 -4.16 -2.02
C SER A 85 4.23 -5.21 -1.46
N PHE A 86 4.18 -5.41 -0.15
CA PHE A 86 5.03 -6.36 0.57
C PHE A 86 4.17 -7.44 1.23
N ARG A 87 4.49 -8.70 0.96
CA ARG A 87 3.90 -9.84 1.66
C ARG A 87 4.75 -10.16 2.90
N ALA A 88 4.31 -9.65 4.05
CA ALA A 88 4.90 -9.90 5.36
C ALA A 88 4.69 -11.37 5.78
N ALA A 89 3.46 -11.88 5.64
CA ALA A 89 3.11 -13.27 5.95
C ALA A 89 2.17 -13.87 4.90
N SER A 90 2.14 -15.21 4.85
CA SER A 90 1.12 -15.99 4.14
C SER A 90 0.14 -16.52 5.18
N LEU A 91 -0.94 -15.78 5.41
CA LEU A 91 -1.97 -16.19 6.38
C LEU A 91 -3.04 -17.04 5.69
N PRO A 92 -3.56 -18.10 6.34
CA PRO A 92 -4.60 -18.94 5.78
C PRO A 92 -5.91 -18.16 5.57
N GLY A 93 -6.66 -18.51 4.51
CA GLY A 93 -7.96 -17.92 4.16
C GLY A 93 -8.01 -17.27 2.77
N ARG A 94 -9.22 -16.94 2.30
CA ARG A 94 -9.45 -16.32 0.97
C ARG A 94 -8.99 -14.86 0.89
N SER A 95 -8.67 -14.23 2.02
CA SER A 95 -8.29 -12.82 2.07
C SER A 95 -6.78 -12.64 1.97
N ARG A 96 -6.32 -11.54 1.34
CA ARG A 96 -4.90 -11.14 1.26
C ARG A 96 -4.32 -10.71 2.63
N ARG A 97 -4.69 -11.40 3.72
CA ARG A 97 -4.16 -11.15 5.07
C ARG A 97 -2.64 -11.40 5.03
N GLY A 98 -1.87 -10.40 5.45
CA GLY A 98 -0.39 -10.42 5.40
C GLY A 98 0.28 -9.69 4.23
N THR A 99 -0.48 -9.12 3.28
CA THR A 99 0.09 -8.19 2.27
C THR A 99 -0.21 -6.74 2.66
N VAL A 100 0.83 -5.92 2.78
CA VAL A 100 0.78 -4.53 3.26
C VAL A 100 1.48 -3.58 2.28
N PRO A 101 1.13 -2.27 2.31
CA PRO A 101 1.92 -1.26 1.61
C PRO A 101 3.38 -1.26 2.10
N ALA A 102 4.33 -1.24 1.17
CA ALA A 102 5.76 -1.33 1.50
C ALA A 102 6.26 -0.09 2.27
N HIS A 103 5.75 1.09 1.96
CA HIS A 103 6.10 2.32 2.69
C HIS A 103 5.62 2.28 4.14
N LEU A 104 4.46 1.66 4.39
CA LEU A 104 3.92 1.48 5.73
C LEU A 104 4.78 0.52 6.56
N PHE A 105 5.21 -0.59 5.96
CA PHE A 105 6.15 -1.50 6.59
C PHE A 105 7.48 -0.78 6.91
N ALA A 106 8.05 -0.02 5.98
CA ALA A 106 9.27 0.76 6.22
C ALA A 106 9.13 1.75 7.37
N TYR A 107 8.02 2.51 7.42
CA TYR A 107 7.80 3.50 8.47
C TYR A 107 7.67 2.85 9.83
N GLN A 108 6.88 1.78 9.95
CA GLN A 108 6.71 1.10 11.24
C GLN A 108 7.95 0.33 11.68
N LEU A 109 8.78 -0.14 10.74
CA LEU A 109 10.06 -0.74 11.07
C LEU A 109 11.02 0.26 11.74
N GLU A 110 10.97 1.53 11.33
CA GLU A 110 11.84 2.59 11.87
C GLU A 110 11.25 3.24 13.13
N HIS A 111 9.94 3.47 13.16
CA HIS A 111 9.28 4.28 14.18
C HIS A 111 8.39 3.47 15.15
N GLY A 112 8.27 2.16 14.95
CA GLY A 112 7.41 1.29 15.72
C GLY A 112 5.99 1.17 15.17
N VAL A 113 5.20 0.27 15.78
CA VAL A 113 3.84 -0.06 15.34
C VAL A 113 2.91 1.14 15.52
N ILE A 114 2.12 1.44 14.47
CA ILE A 114 1.02 2.40 14.56
C ILE A 114 -0.22 1.63 15.03
N PRO A 115 -0.72 1.88 16.25
CA PRO A 115 -1.72 1.01 16.87
C PRO A 115 -3.13 1.19 16.31
N ARG A 116 -3.42 2.23 15.52
CA ARG A 116 -4.78 2.51 15.03
C ARG A 116 -4.82 2.91 13.57
N LEU A 117 -4.24 2.12 12.69
CA LEU A 117 -4.34 2.38 11.26
C LEU A 117 -5.79 2.24 10.78
N GLY A 118 -6.36 3.35 10.33
CA GLY A 118 -7.61 3.37 9.59
C GLY A 118 -7.36 3.45 8.08
N TRP A 119 -8.42 3.35 7.29
CA TRP A 119 -8.32 3.27 5.83
C TRP A 119 -9.36 4.07 5.06
N SER A 120 -10.42 4.53 5.73
CA SER A 120 -11.58 5.11 5.04
C SER A 120 -12.16 6.35 5.72
N GLY A 121 -11.98 6.49 7.03
CA GLY A 121 -12.35 7.69 7.78
C GLY A 121 -11.48 8.89 7.38
N GLU A 122 -12.04 10.09 7.52
CA GLU A 122 -11.32 11.34 7.23
C GLU A 122 -10.16 11.59 8.19
N ASP A 123 -10.38 11.28 9.46
CA ASP A 123 -9.42 11.41 10.56
C ASP A 123 -8.62 10.12 10.81
N ASP A 124 -8.85 9.08 10.00
CA ASP A 124 -8.07 7.85 10.09
C ASP A 124 -6.60 8.16 9.81
N PRO A 125 -5.67 7.68 10.66
CA PRO A 125 -4.26 7.95 10.47
C PRO A 125 -3.75 7.21 9.24
N CYS A 126 -3.02 7.93 8.40
CA CYS A 126 -2.39 7.41 7.20
C CYS A 126 -0.99 8.01 7.03
N LEU A 127 -0.20 7.40 6.16
CA LEU A 127 1.13 7.91 5.84
C LEU A 127 1.06 8.82 4.61
N CYS A 128 1.57 10.03 4.79
CA CYS A 128 1.63 11.07 3.76
C CYS A 128 3.05 11.11 3.18
N HIS A 129 3.16 11.02 1.86
CA HIS A 129 4.44 11.19 1.17
C HIS A 129 4.78 12.67 1.03
N ARG A 130 5.96 13.07 1.50
CA ARG A 130 6.52 14.41 1.27
C ARG A 130 7.18 14.54 -0.11
N CYS A 131 7.55 13.42 -0.72
CA CYS A 131 8.28 13.37 -1.99
C CYS A 131 7.40 13.05 -3.22
N ASP A 132 6.12 12.71 -3.02
CA ASP A 132 5.14 12.31 -4.05
C ASP A 132 5.50 11.09 -4.94
N GLU A 133 6.68 10.51 -4.75
CA GLU A 133 7.10 9.26 -5.38
C GLU A 133 6.40 8.05 -4.71
N ALA A 134 5.35 7.51 -5.33
CA ALA A 134 4.56 6.40 -4.78
C ALA A 134 5.37 5.11 -4.53
N GLY A 135 6.47 4.91 -5.27
CA GLY A 135 7.40 3.80 -5.06
C GLY A 135 8.40 4.01 -3.92
N CYS A 136 8.39 5.17 -3.26
CA CYS A 136 9.33 5.49 -2.18
C CYS A 136 8.97 4.72 -0.90
N VAL A 137 9.99 4.27 -0.18
CA VAL A 137 9.90 3.57 1.11
C VAL A 137 10.92 4.12 2.11
N ASN A 138 11.39 5.36 1.92
CA ASN A 138 12.26 6.06 2.88
C ASN A 138 11.39 6.64 4.02
N PRO A 139 11.56 6.19 5.29
CA PRO A 139 10.82 6.74 6.43
C PRO A 139 10.97 8.27 6.58
N ALA A 140 12.13 8.83 6.24
CA ALA A 140 12.36 10.28 6.28
C ALA A 140 11.48 11.08 5.30
N HIS A 141 10.96 10.41 4.25
CA HIS A 141 10.06 11.00 3.26
C HIS A 141 8.58 10.80 3.60
N LEU A 142 8.29 10.19 4.74
CA LEU A 142 6.96 9.87 5.21
C LEU A 142 6.63 10.69 6.46
N ARG A 143 5.35 11.02 6.61
CA ARG A 143 4.81 11.63 7.83
C ARG A 143 3.52 10.91 8.21
N LEU A 144 3.34 10.63 9.49
CA LEU A 144 2.05 10.22 10.01
C LEU A 144 1.11 11.43 10.03
N GLY A 145 -0.03 11.32 9.35
CA GLY A 145 -1.06 12.35 9.25
C GLY A 145 -2.43 11.70 9.15
N THR A 146 -3.42 12.43 8.65
CA THR A 146 -4.77 11.90 8.39
C THR A 146 -5.08 11.83 6.91
N ASN A 147 -6.12 11.07 6.54
CA ASN A 147 -6.59 11.02 5.15
C ASN A 147 -6.98 12.42 4.61
N THR A 148 -7.55 13.28 5.46
CA THR A 148 -7.87 14.66 5.08
C THR A 148 -6.60 15.49 4.81
N GLU A 149 -5.59 15.40 5.67
CA GLU A 149 -4.30 16.08 5.45
C GLU A 149 -3.65 15.60 4.14
N ASN A 150 -3.58 14.27 3.92
CA ASN A 150 -2.98 13.69 2.73
C ASN A 150 -3.65 14.19 1.43
N ARG A 151 -5.00 14.27 1.43
CA ARG A 151 -5.76 14.80 0.30
C ARG A 151 -5.50 16.28 0.06
N ALA A 152 -5.43 17.08 1.13
CA ALA A 152 -5.13 18.51 1.04
C ALA A 152 -3.71 18.76 0.48
N GLU A 153 -2.72 18.02 0.97
CA GLU A 153 -1.34 18.11 0.47
C GLU A 153 -1.22 17.66 -1.00
N TRP A 154 -1.97 16.62 -1.40
CA TRP A 154 -2.03 16.21 -2.81
C TRP A 154 -2.67 17.32 -3.67
N ALA A 155 -3.78 17.92 -3.21
CA ALA A 155 -4.47 19.00 -3.91
C ALA A 155 -3.55 20.19 -4.22
N GLN A 156 -2.62 20.49 -3.32
CA GLN A 156 -1.63 21.56 -3.48
C GLN A 156 -0.51 21.20 -4.48
N ARG A 157 -0.12 19.93 -4.56
CA ARG A 157 1.09 19.50 -5.29
C ARG A 157 0.83 18.87 -6.65
N HIS A 158 -0.38 18.35 -6.90
CA HIS A 158 -0.67 17.56 -8.10
C HIS A 158 -0.53 18.33 -9.43
N ARG A 159 -0.49 19.67 -9.38
CA ARG A 159 -0.35 20.54 -10.56
C ARG A 159 1.10 20.88 -10.90
N ASN A 160 2.08 20.44 -10.11
CA ASN A 160 3.48 20.68 -10.41
C ASN A 160 3.92 19.84 -11.63
N PRO A 161 4.22 20.45 -12.80
CA PRO A 161 4.56 19.70 -14.01
C PRO A 161 5.92 18.99 -13.93
N HIS A 162 6.77 19.38 -12.98
CA HIS A 162 8.08 18.76 -12.74
C HIS A 162 8.04 17.72 -11.60
N GLY A 163 6.89 17.54 -10.96
CA GLY A 163 6.71 16.61 -9.85
C GLY A 163 6.47 15.16 -10.31
N PRO A 164 6.70 14.17 -9.44
CA PRO A 164 6.38 12.76 -9.72
C PRO A 164 4.91 12.51 -10.11
N LEU A 165 3.98 13.35 -9.63
CA LEU A 165 2.55 13.25 -9.92
C LEU A 165 2.19 13.60 -11.37
N ALA A 166 3.07 14.30 -12.10
CA ALA A 166 2.85 14.70 -13.49
C ALA A 166 3.32 13.66 -14.52
N ASP A 167 3.86 12.51 -14.07
CA ASP A 167 4.35 11.47 -14.96
C ASP A 167 3.21 10.93 -15.84
N LEU A 168 3.40 10.94 -17.17
CA LEU A 168 2.38 10.55 -18.16
C LEU A 168 1.94 9.08 -18.03
N ARG A 169 2.73 8.24 -17.36
CA ARG A 169 2.42 6.83 -17.10
C ARG A 169 1.61 6.65 -15.81
N GLY A 170 1.36 7.73 -15.07
CA GLY A 170 0.81 7.72 -13.73
C GLY A 170 1.75 7.13 -12.67
N ALA A 171 1.34 7.21 -11.40
CA ALA A 171 2.15 6.77 -10.25
C ALA A 171 2.63 5.30 -10.38
N ALA A 172 1.76 4.40 -10.84
CA ALA A 172 2.11 2.99 -10.99
C ALA A 172 3.06 2.72 -12.15
N GLY A 173 2.88 3.40 -13.28
CA GLY A 173 3.79 3.27 -14.41
C GLY A 173 5.18 3.81 -14.08
N ARG A 174 5.24 4.98 -13.43
CA ARG A 174 6.48 5.56 -12.93
C ARG A 174 7.22 4.64 -11.96
N ALA A 175 6.55 4.19 -10.89
CA ALA A 175 7.17 3.34 -9.88
C ALA A 175 7.72 2.05 -10.48
N ARG A 176 6.97 1.43 -11.43
CA ARG A 176 7.43 0.22 -12.14
C ARG A 176 8.64 0.49 -13.01
N ALA A 177 8.65 1.60 -13.74
CA ALA A 177 9.76 1.96 -14.61
C ALA A 177 11.05 2.22 -13.81
N VAL A 178 10.97 2.98 -12.72
CA VAL A 178 12.12 3.24 -11.84
C VAL A 178 12.59 1.94 -11.17
N GLY A 179 11.67 1.13 -10.64
CA GLY A 179 12.02 -0.16 -10.06
C GLY A 179 12.68 -1.12 -11.07
N ALA A 180 12.22 -1.12 -12.33
CA ALA A 180 12.83 -1.92 -13.40
C ALA A 180 14.24 -1.44 -13.76
N ALA A 181 14.44 -0.12 -13.85
CA ALA A 181 15.75 0.48 -14.11
C ALA A 181 16.79 0.09 -13.05
N ILE A 182 16.38 0.08 -11.77
CA ILE A 182 17.24 -0.35 -10.66
C ILE A 182 17.57 -1.83 -10.76
N ARG A 183 16.57 -2.70 -10.97
CA ARG A 183 16.81 -4.15 -11.10
C ARG A 183 17.75 -4.46 -12.27
N ALA A 184 17.56 -3.79 -13.41
CA ALA A 184 18.43 -3.96 -14.57
C ALA A 184 19.89 -3.57 -14.27
N GLY A 185 20.11 -2.45 -13.56
CA GLY A 185 21.45 -2.04 -13.16
C GLY A 185 22.11 -3.02 -12.17
N ILE A 186 21.36 -3.51 -11.18
CA ILE A 186 21.85 -4.53 -10.25
C ILE A 186 22.25 -5.82 -11.00
N THR A 187 21.39 -6.31 -11.91
CA THR A 187 21.69 -7.48 -12.73
C THR A 187 22.91 -7.29 -13.63
N ALA A 188 23.13 -6.07 -14.13
CA ALA A 188 24.29 -5.73 -14.94
C ALA A 188 25.60 -5.57 -14.14
N GLY A 189 25.54 -5.56 -12.80
CA GLY A 189 26.70 -5.27 -11.95
C GLY A 189 27.13 -3.79 -12.01
N ASP A 190 26.19 -2.89 -12.30
CA ASP A 190 26.46 -1.46 -12.38
C ASP A 190 26.85 -0.87 -11.01
N SER A 191 27.72 0.13 -11.04
CA SER A 191 28.01 1.00 -9.90
C SER A 191 26.77 1.81 -9.47
N ALA A 192 26.78 2.33 -8.24
CA ALA A 192 25.70 3.16 -7.72
C ALA A 192 25.42 4.40 -8.60
N GLU A 193 26.44 5.01 -9.18
CA GLU A 193 26.32 6.17 -10.08
C GLU A 193 25.63 5.80 -11.40
N GLN A 194 25.96 4.64 -11.96
CA GLN A 194 25.32 4.13 -13.17
C GLN A 194 23.85 3.80 -12.92
N ILE A 195 23.52 3.18 -11.78
CA ILE A 195 22.12 2.92 -11.38
C ILE A 195 21.37 4.25 -11.20
N GLU A 196 22.00 5.25 -10.57
CA GLU A 196 21.40 6.57 -10.40
C GLU A 196 21.11 7.25 -11.75
N ARG A 197 22.01 7.12 -12.74
CA ARG A 197 21.75 7.58 -14.11
C ARG A 197 20.53 6.88 -14.72
N ARG A 198 20.42 5.56 -14.59
CA ARG A 198 19.25 4.81 -15.08
C ARG A 198 17.94 5.27 -14.42
N ILE A 199 17.98 5.57 -13.12
CA ILE A 199 16.82 6.13 -12.39
C ILE A 199 16.40 7.47 -12.99
N ARG A 200 17.35 8.38 -13.24
CA ARG A 200 17.07 9.69 -13.86
C ARG A 200 16.47 9.53 -15.24
N GLU A 201 17.08 8.70 -16.10
CA GLU A 201 16.57 8.42 -17.45
C GLU A 201 15.14 7.85 -17.41
N ALA A 202 14.87 6.86 -16.54
CA ALA A 202 13.55 6.27 -16.38
C ALA A 202 12.48 7.28 -15.94
N ARG A 203 12.86 8.31 -15.17
CA ARG A 203 11.98 9.42 -14.77
C ARG A 203 11.74 10.39 -15.91
N THR A 204 12.78 10.77 -16.65
CA THR A 204 12.68 11.68 -17.80
C THR A 204 11.77 11.13 -18.89
N VAL A 205 11.81 9.82 -19.16
CA VAL A 205 10.93 9.17 -20.16
C VAL A 205 9.44 9.37 -19.87
N GLY A 206 9.05 9.49 -18.60
CA GLY A 206 7.65 9.72 -18.21
C GLY A 206 7.30 11.18 -17.99
N ALA A 207 8.27 12.10 -18.06
CA ALA A 207 8.01 13.51 -17.83
C ALA A 207 7.12 14.07 -18.96
N PRO A 208 6.16 14.96 -18.64
CA PRO A 208 5.37 15.62 -19.66
C PRO A 208 6.29 16.47 -20.55
N LEU A 209 5.94 16.58 -21.84
CA LEU A 209 6.57 17.55 -22.72
C LEU A 209 6.10 18.94 -22.29
N THR A 210 6.96 19.66 -21.58
CA THR A 210 6.71 21.05 -21.20
C THR A 210 7.30 21.97 -22.28
N LEU A 211 6.47 22.85 -22.85
CA LEU A 211 6.86 23.80 -23.91
C LEU A 211 7.52 25.09 -23.37
N TRP A 212 8.08 25.05 -22.16
CA TRP A 212 8.64 26.23 -21.48
C TRP A 212 10.10 25.98 -21.12
#